data_AF-A0A9P0K0N0-F1
#
_entry.id   AF-A0A9P0K0N0-F1
#
_cell.length_a   1.000
_cell.length_b   1.000
_cell.length_c   1.000
_cell.angle_alpha   90.00
_cell.angle_beta   90.00
_cell.angle_gamma   90.00
#
_symmetry.space_group_name_H-M   'P 1'
#
loop_
_entity.id
_entity.type
_entity.pdbx_description
1 polymer ?
#
loop_
_entity_poly.entity_id
_entity_poly.type
_entity_poly.pdbx_seq_one_letter_code
_entity_poly.pdbx_strand_id
1 'polypeptide(L)'
;MINMIEAEKRLVSELGENVCIYPKVCLHHAEQARKTGRQELDVDWDEIFSHYKNSKEKQKEYYLLSVFLGDFIASPRFCNQLVKRGRVCEE
;
A
#
# COMPACT_ATOMS: atom_id res chain seq x y z
N MET A 1 2.92 6.88 -13.74
CA MET A 1 3.84 5.87 -13.16
C MET A 1 4.19 6.32 -11.75
N ILE A 2 3.84 5.52 -10.75
CA ILE A 2 4.05 5.87 -9.34
C ILE A 2 5.55 5.93 -9.03
N ASN A 3 6.01 7.08 -8.56
CA ASN A 3 7.39 7.24 -8.10
C ASN A 3 7.54 6.54 -6.73
N MET A 4 8.22 5.39 -6.72
CA MET A 4 8.40 4.59 -5.50
C MET A 4 9.06 5.39 -4.36
N ILE A 5 10.05 6.24 -4.67
CA ILE A 5 10.73 7.03 -3.64
C ILE A 5 9.76 8.01 -2.98
N GLU A 6 8.89 8.60 -3.77
CA GLU A 6 7.89 9.53 -3.27
C GLU A 6 6.81 8.82 -2.46
N ALA A 7 6.32 7.68 -2.94
CA ALA A 7 5.33 6.87 -2.24
C ALA A 7 5.83 6.39 -0.87
N GLU A 8 7.07 5.90 -0.78
CA GLU A 8 7.64 5.51 0.51
C GLU A 8 7.80 6.72 1.44
N LYS A 9 8.33 7.85 0.93
CA LYS A 9 8.46 9.07 1.74
C LYS A 9 7.12 9.52 2.31
N ARG A 10 6.05 9.48 1.50
CA ARG A 10 4.69 9.81 1.92
C ARG A 10 4.18 8.83 2.98
N LEU A 11 4.34 7.52 2.76
CA LEU A 11 3.96 6.49 3.73
C LEU A 11 4.61 6.74 5.10
N VAL A 12 5.91 7.02 5.13
CA VAL A 12 6.65 7.29 6.38
C VAL A 12 6.24 8.62 7.00
N SER A 13 6.08 9.67 6.19
CA SER A 13 5.71 11.01 6.67
C SER A 13 4.32 11.02 7.31
N GLU A 14 3.37 10.29 6.73
CA GLU A 14 1.97 10.32 7.16
C GLU A 14 1.67 9.30 8.27
N LEU A 15 2.34 8.13 8.23
CA LEU A 15 2.00 6.99 9.09
C LEU A 15 3.11 6.66 10.12
N GLY A 16 4.25 7.33 10.02
CA GLY A 16 5.41 7.16 10.89
C GLY A 16 6.41 6.11 10.39
N GLU A 17 7.57 6.07 11.04
CA GLU A 17 8.69 5.20 10.63
C GLU A 17 8.37 3.71 10.74
N ASN A 18 7.42 3.34 11.60
CA ASN A 18 7.03 1.96 11.86
C ASN A 18 5.96 1.44 10.90
N VAL A 19 5.58 2.22 9.87
CA VAL A 19 4.66 1.74 8.84
C VAL A 19 5.24 0.49 8.16
N CYS A 20 4.42 -0.54 8.07
CA CYS A 20 4.75 -1.80 7.44
C CYS A 20 3.59 -2.28 6.56
N ILE A 21 3.89 -3.20 5.64
CA ILE A 21 2.99 -3.75 4.64
C ILE A 21 3.03 -5.28 4.74
N TYR A 22 1.85 -5.92 4.71
CA TYR A 22 1.72 -7.37 4.60
C TYR A 22 1.92 -7.79 3.14
N PRO A 23 3.06 -8.41 2.78
CA PRO A 23 3.41 -8.61 1.37
C PRO A 23 2.45 -9.54 0.65
N LYS A 24 2.05 -10.63 1.33
CA LYS A 24 1.12 -11.62 0.79
C LYS A 24 -0.23 -10.99 0.43
N VAL A 25 -0.73 -10.08 1.27
CA VAL A 25 -2.00 -9.38 1.08
C VAL A 25 -1.89 -8.39 -0.08
N CYS A 26 -0.88 -7.51 -0.05
CA CYS A 26 -0.66 -6.52 -1.11
C CYS A 26 -0.50 -7.20 -2.48
N LEU A 27 0.32 -8.25 -2.57
CA LEU A 27 0.54 -8.97 -3.83
C LEU A 27 -0.74 -9.68 -4.32
N HIS A 28 -1.50 -10.29 -3.42
CA HIS A 28 -2.77 -10.93 -3.78
C HIS A 28 -3.71 -9.94 -4.45
N HIS A 29 -3.97 -8.82 -3.79
CA HIS A 29 -4.85 -7.77 -4.29
C HIS A 29 -4.32 -7.11 -5.57
N ALA A 30 -3.02 -6.85 -5.66
CA ALA A 30 -2.39 -6.30 -6.87
C ALA A 30 -2.58 -7.21 -8.11
N GLU A 31 -2.41 -8.53 -7.95
CA GLU A 31 -2.63 -9.47 -9.04
C GLU A 31 -4.11 -9.59 -9.44
N GLN A 32 -5.03 -9.52 -8.47
CA GLN A 32 -6.47 -9.53 -8.75
C GLN A 32 -6.92 -8.23 -9.45
N ALA A 33 -6.48 -7.07 -8.97
CA ALA A 33 -6.77 -5.78 -9.60
C ALA A 33 -6.24 -5.72 -11.04
N ARG A 34 -5.04 -6.23 -11.29
CA ARG A 34 -4.45 -6.31 -12.64
C ARG A 34 -5.27 -7.21 -13.58
N LYS A 35 -5.76 -8.35 -13.09
CA LYS A 35 -6.62 -9.27 -13.87
C LYS A 35 -7.99 -8.67 -14.20
N THR A 36 -8.53 -7.86 -13.30
CA THR A 36 -9.84 -7.21 -13.45
C THR A 36 -9.79 -5.93 -14.30
N GLY A 37 -8.61 -5.54 -14.79
CA GLY A 37 -8.45 -4.40 -15.68
C GLY A 37 -8.59 -3.04 -15.00
N ARG A 38 -8.52 -2.98 -13.66
CA ARG A 38 -8.39 -1.70 -12.95
C ARG A 38 -7.05 -1.08 -13.36
N GLN A 39 -7.11 -0.01 -14.14
CA GLN A 39 -5.94 0.74 -14.60
C GLN A 39 -5.14 1.28 -13.42
N GLU A 40 -3.84 1.48 -13.62
CA GLU A 40 -3.00 2.36 -12.80
C GLU A 40 -3.66 3.74 -12.78
N LEU A 41 -4.52 4.00 -11.80
CA LEU A 41 -5.14 5.30 -11.59
C LEU A 41 -4.06 6.29 -11.20
N ASP A 42 -4.24 7.56 -11.57
CA ASP A 42 -3.47 8.64 -10.96
C ASP A 42 -3.81 8.64 -9.47
N VAL A 43 -2.83 8.32 -8.65
CA VAL A 43 -3.03 7.96 -7.25
C VAL A 43 -3.10 9.24 -6.42
N ASP A 44 -4.30 9.59 -5.94
CA ASP A 44 -4.45 10.63 -4.93
C ASP A 44 -4.05 10.06 -3.56
N TRP A 45 -2.80 10.34 -3.17
CA TRP A 45 -2.27 9.91 -1.89
C TRP A 45 -2.99 10.56 -0.70
N ASP A 46 -3.48 11.79 -0.85
CA ASP A 46 -4.15 12.50 0.25
C ASP A 46 -5.50 11.83 0.55
N GLU A 47 -6.23 11.44 -0.50
CA GLU A 47 -7.44 10.63 -0.39
C GLU A 47 -7.15 9.27 0.28
N ILE A 48 -6.10 8.56 -0.17
CA ILE A 48 -5.71 7.26 0.39
C ILE A 48 -5.40 7.35 1.89
N PHE A 49 -4.59 8.33 2.30
CA PHE A 49 -4.24 8.50 3.71
C PHE A 49 -5.43 8.96 4.54
N SER A 50 -6.32 9.78 3.99
CA SER A 50 -7.57 10.16 4.66
C SER A 50 -8.43 8.93 4.96
N HIS A 51 -8.66 8.05 3.97
CA HIS A 51 -9.43 6.82 4.19
C HIS A 51 -8.79 5.87 5.20
N TYR A 52 -7.46 5.73 5.14
CA TYR A 52 -6.70 4.90 6.07
C TYR A 52 -6.77 5.42 7.52
N LYS A 53 -6.51 6.72 7.75
CA LYS A 53 -6.50 7.35 9.09
C LYS A 53 -7.85 7.28 9.81
N ASN A 54 -8.94 7.13 9.06
CA ASN A 54 -10.28 6.98 9.61
C ASN A 54 -10.61 5.54 10.06
N SER A 55 -9.70 4.58 9.90
CA SER A 55 -9.85 3.19 10.36
C SER A 55 -9.51 3.02 11.86
N LYS A 56 -10.15 2.07 12.56
CA LYS A 56 -10.27 2.08 14.04
C LYS A 56 -9.31 1.15 14.83
N GLU A 57 -8.35 0.47 14.22
CA GLU A 57 -7.47 -0.47 14.96
C GLU A 57 -6.10 -0.68 14.28
N LYS A 58 -4.98 -0.44 14.99
CA LYS A 58 -3.60 -0.40 14.43
C LYS A 58 -3.19 -1.60 13.57
N GLN A 59 -3.47 -2.84 14.00
CA GLN A 59 -3.10 -4.03 13.20
C GLN A 59 -4.01 -4.23 12.00
N LYS A 60 -5.31 -3.99 12.16
CA LYS A 60 -6.28 -4.04 11.06
C LYS A 60 -6.03 -2.93 10.04
N GLU A 61 -5.56 -1.79 10.52
CA GLU A 61 -5.19 -0.63 9.73
C GLU A 61 -4.05 -0.98 8.75
N TYR A 62 -2.96 -1.64 9.16
CA TYR A 62 -1.90 -2.08 8.23
C TYR A 62 -2.35 -3.18 7.25
N TYR A 63 -3.24 -4.08 7.68
CA TYR A 63 -3.88 -5.05 6.79
C TYR A 63 -4.70 -4.34 5.72
N LEU A 64 -5.55 -3.39 6.12
CA LEU A 64 -6.36 -2.57 5.22
C LEU A 64 -5.48 -1.79 4.25
N LEU A 65 -4.40 -1.16 4.71
CA LEU A 65 -3.44 -0.48 3.84
C LEU A 65 -2.86 -1.43 2.78
N SER A 66 -2.51 -2.65 3.17
CA SER A 66 -1.98 -3.65 2.24
C SER A 66 -3.00 -4.03 1.18
N VAL A 67 -4.27 -4.19 1.57
CA VAL A 67 -5.40 -4.41 0.65
C VAL A 67 -5.57 -3.21 -0.29
N PHE A 68 -5.65 -2.00 0.25
CA PHE A 68 -5.84 -0.76 -0.52
C PHE A 68 -4.71 -0.55 -1.53
N LEU A 69 -3.46 -0.66 -1.12
CA LEU A 69 -2.32 -0.53 -2.02
C LEU A 69 -2.37 -1.60 -3.11
N GLY A 70 -2.74 -2.85 -2.80
CA GLY A 70 -2.93 -3.88 -3.81
C GLY A 70 -4.03 -3.53 -4.81
N ASP A 71 -5.22 -3.15 -4.31
CA ASP A 71 -6.41 -2.94 -5.14
C ASP A 71 -6.34 -1.70 -6.03
N PHE A 72 -5.71 -0.61 -5.56
CA PHE A 72 -5.64 0.66 -6.27
C PHE A 72 -4.36 0.80 -7.10
N ILE A 73 -3.21 0.40 -6.55
CA ILE A 73 -1.94 0.51 -7.28
C ILE A 73 -1.83 -0.60 -8.34
N ALA A 74 -2.52 -1.72 -8.16
CA ALA A 74 -2.57 -2.86 -9.08
C ALA A 74 -1.19 -3.33 -9.59
N SER A 75 -0.13 -3.08 -8.80
CA SER A 75 1.26 -3.30 -9.20
C SER A 75 1.96 -4.25 -8.23
N PRO A 76 2.12 -5.53 -8.62
CA PRO A 76 2.89 -6.50 -7.84
C PRO A 76 4.35 -6.04 -7.61
N ARG A 77 4.90 -5.29 -8.57
CA ARG A 77 6.24 -4.71 -8.44
C ARG A 77 6.32 -3.70 -7.31
N PHE A 78 5.28 -2.87 -7.15
CA PHE A 78 5.21 -1.88 -6.07
C PHE A 78 5.20 -2.56 -4.69
N CYS A 79 4.33 -3.56 -4.50
CA CYS A 79 4.29 -4.36 -3.27
C CYS A 79 5.66 -4.97 -2.94
N ASN A 80 6.32 -5.59 -3.93
CA ASN A 80 7.66 -6.17 -3.73
C ASN A 80 8.74 -5.13 -3.40
N GLN A 81 8.64 -3.92 -3.95
CA GLN A 81 9.61 -2.87 -3.67
C GLN A 81 9.47 -2.32 -2.25
N LEU A 82 8.27 -2.20 -1.70
CA LEU A 82 8.07 -1.82 -0.31
C LEU A 82 8.74 -2.83 0.64
N VAL A 83 8.60 -4.13 0.36
CA VAL A 83 9.30 -5.18 1.12
C VAL A 83 10.81 -5.03 1.07
N LYS A 84 11.37 -4.82 -0.13
CA LYS A 84 12.83 -4.63 -0.30
C LYS A 84 13.37 -3.42 0.44
N ARG A 85 12.51 -2.45 0.78
CA ARG A 85 12.88 -1.28 1.59
C ARG A 85 12.64 -1.48 3.09
N GLY A 86 12.43 -2.73 3.53
CA GLY A 86 12.26 -3.07 4.94
C GLY A 86 10.85 -2.82 5.48
N ARG A 87 9.85 -2.59 4.62
CA ARG A 87 8.46 -2.32 5.04
C ARG A 87 7.64 -3.59 5.17
N VAL A 88 8.23 -4.70 5.60
CA VAL A 88 7.47 -5.94 5.85
C VAL A 88 6.86 -5.89 7.25
N CYS A 89 5.57 -6.18 7.38
CA CYS A 89 5.00 -6.46 8.70
C CYS A 89 5.43 -7.84 9.15
N GLU A 90 6.01 -7.93 10.34
CA GLU A 90 6.22 -9.20 11.03
C GLU A 90 4.90 -9.60 11.71
N GLU A 91 4.49 -10.87 11.53
CA GLU A 91 3.27 -11.43 12.15
C GLU A 91 3.42 -11.61 13.66
#